data_AF-A0A1V5X872-F1
#
_entry.id   AF-A0A1V5X872-F1
#
_cell.length_a   1.000
_cell.length_b   1.000
_cell.length_c   1.000
_cell.angle_alpha   90.00
_cell.angle_beta   90.00
_cell.angle_gamma   90.00
#
_symmetry.space_group_name_H-M   'P 1'
#
loop_
_entity.id
_entity.type
_entity.pdbx_description
1 polymer ?
#
loop_
_entity_poly.entity_id
_entity_poly.type
_entity_poly.pdbx_seq_one_letter_code
_entity_poly.pdbx_strand_id
1 'polypeptide(L)' 'MREHLGFLKVSSAVVKVAAWIFLFLGTISGLAIIFNKVPGNPQWMGIIILSIYVFFFFFFYLIAKIADLLVKIINEIKKE' A
#
# COMPACT_ATOMS: atom_id res chain seq x y z
N MET A 1 5.15 -19.36 19.57
CA MET A 1 6.20 -18.78 18.68
C MET A 1 5.98 -19.00 17.17
N ARG A 2 5.32 -20.08 16.69
CA ARG A 2 4.86 -20.16 15.28
C ARG A 2 3.72 -19.17 14.95
N GLU A 3 2.91 -18.84 15.95
CA GLU A 3 1.80 -17.88 15.83
C GLU A 3 2.26 -16.47 15.46
N HIS A 4 3.38 -15.97 16.00
CA HIS A 4 3.89 -14.64 15.64
C HIS A 4 4.36 -14.56 14.18
N LEU A 5 4.89 -15.65 13.62
CA LEU A 5 5.26 -15.73 12.20
C LEU A 5 4.02 -15.81 11.30
N GLY A 6 2.99 -16.53 11.74
CA GLY A 6 1.67 -16.51 11.09
C GLY A 6 1.06 -15.10 11.11
N PHE A 7 1.10 -14.42 12.25
CA PHE A 7 0.62 -13.05 12.42
C PHE A 7 1.38 -12.07 11.52
N LEU A 8 2.71 -12.13 11.45
CA LEU A 8 3.52 -11.31 10.55
C LEU A 8 3.14 -11.52 9.08
N LYS A 9 2.95 -12.78 8.66
CA LYS A 9 2.55 -13.10 7.28
C LYS A 9 1.14 -12.60 6.94
N VAL A 10 0.19 -12.75 7.86
CA VAL A 10 -1.18 -12.22 7.70
C VAL A 10 -1.17 -10.69 7.69
N SER A 11 -0.42 -10.06 8.60
CA SER A 11 -0.31 -8.59 8.67
C SER A 11 0.30 -8.00 7.40
N SER A 12 1.33 -8.62 6.83
CA SER A 12 1.89 -8.24 5.52
C SER A 12 0.85 -8.32 4.40
N ALA A 13 0.06 -9.40 4.36
CA ALA A 13 -1.01 -9.55 3.39
C ALA A 13 -2.08 -8.46 3.56
N VAL A 14 -2.48 -8.16 4.79
CA VAL A 14 -3.44 -7.08 5.11
C VAL A 14 -2.90 -5.72 4.67
N VAL A 15 -1.63 -5.41 4.95
CA VAL A 15 -1.00 -4.14 4.55
C VAL A 15 -0.95 -4.01 3.03
N LYS A 16 -0.68 -5.09 2.28
CA LYS A 16 -0.74 -5.06 0.80
C LYS A 16 -2.15 -4.81 0.30
N VAL A 17 -3.14 -5.48 0.87
CA VAL A 17 -4.55 -5.29 0.49
C VAL A 17 -4.97 -3.85 0.77
N ALA A 18 -4.62 -3.32 1.95
CA ALA A 18 -4.86 -1.92 2.30
C ALA A 18 -4.18 -0.98 1.30
N ALA A 19 -2.92 -1.22 0.95
CA ALA A 19 -2.21 -0.43 -0.06
C ALA A 19 -2.99 -0.40 -1.39
N TRP A 20 -3.43 -1.55 -1.90
CA TRP A 20 -4.24 -1.63 -3.12
C TRP A 20 -5.56 -0.86 -3.02
N ILE A 21 -6.24 -0.90 -1.87
CA ILE A 21 -7.46 -0.12 -1.63
C ILE A 21 -7.14 1.38 -1.67
N PHE A 22 -6.07 1.82 -0.99
CA PHE A 22 -5.64 3.22 -1.00
C PHE A 22 -5.29 3.69 -2.41
N LEU A 23 -4.57 2.87 -3.18
CA LEU A 23 -4.26 3.18 -4.57
C LEU A 23 -5.55 3.33 -5.38
N PHE A 24 -6.47 2.38 -5.29
CA PHE A 24 -7.74 2.42 -6.01
C PHE A 24 -8.54 3.69 -5.71
N LEU A 25 -8.73 4.00 -4.42
CA LEU A 25 -9.44 5.20 -3.99
C LEU A 25 -8.73 6.49 -4.42
N GLY A 26 -7.40 6.55 -4.28
CA GLY A 26 -6.58 7.67 -4.72
C GLY A 26 -6.65 7.90 -6.23
N THR A 27 -6.68 6.82 -7.01
CA THR A 27 -6.78 6.87 -8.47
C THR A 27 -8.14 7.39 -8.91
N ILE A 28 -9.23 6.87 -8.33
CA ILE A 28 -10.59 7.36 -8.63
C ILE A 28 -10.74 8.82 -8.25
N SER A 29 -10.28 9.20 -7.05
CA SER A 29 -10.35 10.58 -6.56
C SER A 29 -9.55 11.53 -7.44
N GLY A 30 -8.29 11.19 -7.74
CA GLY A 30 -7.44 12.02 -8.59
C GLY A 30 -7.98 12.16 -10.01
N LEU A 31 -8.48 11.07 -10.61
CA LEU A 31 -9.12 11.12 -11.93
C LEU A 31 -10.40 11.97 -11.91
N ALA A 32 -11.24 11.85 -10.89
CA ALA A 32 -12.46 12.66 -10.76
C ALA A 32 -12.15 14.17 -10.71
N ILE A 33 -11.05 14.55 -10.03
CA ILE A 33 -10.60 15.95 -9.96
C ILE A 33 -10.02 16.41 -11.32
N ILE A 34 -9.23 15.57 -12.00
CA ILE A 34 -8.67 15.89 -13.32
C ILE A 34 -9.78 16.10 -14.36
N PHE A 35 -10.82 15.25 -14.35
CA PHE A 35 -11.98 15.37 -15.24
C PHE A 35 -12.95 16.49 -14.84
N ASN A 36 -12.60 17.33 -13.87
CA ASN A 36 -13.43 18.44 -13.38
C ASN A 36 -14.82 18.00 -12.91
N LYS A 37 -14.94 16.75 -12.44
CA LYS A 37 -16.18 16.22 -11.84
C LYS A 37 -16.37 16.66 -10.39
N VAL A 38 -15.34 17.27 -9.80
CA VAL A 38 -15.37 17.84 -8.45
C VAL A 38 -15.28 19.36 -8.56
N PRO A 39 -16.39 20.10 -8.43
CA PRO A 39 -16.38 21.55 -8.52
C PRO A 39 -15.57 22.17 -7.38
N GLY A 40 -14.87 23.26 -7.67
CA GLY A 40 -14.08 24.02 -6.67
C GLY A 40 -12.63 23.58 -6.50
N ASN A 41 -12.16 22.55 -7.22
CA ASN A 41 -10.76 22.12 -7.20
C ASN A 41 -10.04 22.37 -8.53
N PRO A 42 -8.82 22.94 -8.55
CA PRO A 42 -8.01 23.02 -9.76
C PRO A 42 -7.63 21.63 -10.26
N GLN A 43 -7.65 21.40 -11.58
CA GLN A 43 -7.33 20.08 -12.18
C GLN A 43 -5.92 19.58 -11.83
N TRP A 44 -4.95 20.50 -11.71
CA TRP A 44 -3.58 20.21 -11.28
C TRP A 44 -3.51 19.61 -9.87
N MET A 45 -4.47 19.93 -9.01
CA MET A 45 -4.56 19.35 -7.66
C MET A 45 -4.80 17.83 -7.74
N GLY A 46 -5.53 17.36 -8.75
CA GLY A 46 -5.73 15.93 -8.98
C GLY A 46 -4.44 15.17 -9.30
N ILE A 47 -3.50 15.81 -10.03
CA ILE A 47 -2.18 15.24 -10.33
C ILE A 47 -1.33 15.13 -9.06
N ILE A 48 -1.37 16.15 -8.20
CA ILE A 48 -0.66 16.15 -6.91
C ILE A 48 -1.22 15.05 -6.01
N ILE A 49 -2.55 14.95 -5.89
CA ILE A 49 -3.23 13.92 -5.10
C ILE A 49 -2.86 12.53 -5.61
N LEU A 50 -2.94 12.28 -6.93
CA LEU A 50 -2.51 11.03 -7.54
C LEU A 50 -1.06 10.68 -7.18
N SER A 51 -0.15 11.65 -7.30
CA SER A 51 1.27 11.46 -7.00
C SER A 51 1.50 11.07 -5.54
N ILE A 52 0.81 11.73 -4.61
CA ILE A 52 0.87 11.43 -3.17
C ILE A 52 0.33 10.02 -2.88
N TYR A 53 -0.83 9.66 -3.44
CA TYR A 53 -1.42 8.34 -3.22
C TYR A 53 -0.58 7.21 -3.82
N VAL A 54 0.02 7.42 -5.00
CA VAL A 54 0.96 6.47 -5.61
C VAL A 54 2.20 6.30 -4.72
N PHE A 55 2.75 7.40 -4.18
CA PHE A 55 3.86 7.33 -3.24
C PHE A 55 3.51 6.50 -2.00
N PHE A 56 2.36 6.75 -1.36
CA PHE A 56 1.90 5.98 -0.20
C PHE A 56 1.67 4.50 -0.53
N PHE A 57 1.13 4.19 -1.72
CA PHE A 57 1.00 2.82 -2.17
C PHE A 57 2.34 2.10 -2.21
N PHE A 58 3.35 2.69 -2.86
CA PHE A 58 4.68 2.12 -2.92
C PHE A 58 5.31 1.98 -1.54
N PHE A 59 5.15 2.98 -0.68
CA PHE A 59 5.65 2.95 0.69
C PHE A 59 5.05 1.79 1.51
N PHE A 60 3.73 1.63 1.52
CA PHE A 60 3.08 0.52 2.22
C PHE A 60 3.41 -0.85 1.60
N TYR A 61 3.48 -0.92 0.28
CA TYR A 61 3.89 -2.14 -0.42
C TYR A 61 5.32 -2.55 -0.05
N LEU A 62 6.24 -1.58 0.04
CA LEU A 62 7.62 -1.81 0.47
C LEU A 62 7.68 -2.35 1.91
N ILE A 63 6.93 -1.75 2.84
CA ILE A 63 6.86 -2.22 4.23
C ILE A 63 6.38 -3.67 4.29
N ALA A 64 5.31 -4.01 3.56
CA ALA A 64 4.82 -5.38 3.53
C ALA A 64 5.85 -6.35 2.91
N LYS A 65 6.59 -5.91 1.89
CA LYS A 65 7.69 -6.69 1.32
C LYS A 65 8.82 -6.95 2.31
N ILE A 66 9.19 -5.95 3.12
CA ILE A 66 10.20 -6.11 4.18
C ILE A 66 9.70 -7.11 5.23
N ALA A 67 8.44 -7.02 5.65
CA ALA A 67 7.84 -7.98 6.58
C ALA A 67 7.88 -9.42 6.02
N ASP A 68 7.55 -9.61 4.74
CA ASP A 68 7.67 -10.93 4.09
C ASP A 68 9.11 -11.46 4.06
N LEU A 69 10.08 -10.59 3.78
CA LEU A 69 11.50 -10.96 3.76
C LEU A 69 11.97 -11.39 5.15
N LEU A 70 11.58 -10.65 6.19
CA LEU A 70 11.87 -11.02 7.59
C LEU A 70 11.28 -12.39 7.94
N VAL A 71 10.03 -12.66 7.54
CA VAL A 71 9.40 -13.97 7.74
C VAL A 71 10.16 -15.08 7.01
N LYS A 72 10.62 -14.84 5.79
CA LYS A 72 11.44 -15.81 5.04
C LYS A 72 12.75 -16.09 5.75
N ILE A 73 13.50 -15.06 6.12
CA ILE A 73 14.79 -15.17 6.81
C ILE A 73 14.63 -15.98 8.11
N ILE A 74 13.63 -15.67 8.93
CA ILE A 74 13.39 -16.39 10.19
C ILE A 74 13.06 -17.87 9.93
N ASN A 75 12.28 -18.18 8.88
CA ASN A 75 11.96 -19.56 8.54
C ASN A 75 13.16 -20.34 7.99
N GLU A 76 14.04 -19.68 7.22
CA GLU A 76 15.28 -20.27 6.71
C GLU A 76 16.22 -20.62 7.88
N ILE A 77 16.46 -19.66 8.79
CA ILE A 77 17.31 -19.84 9.97
C ILE A 77 16.78 -20.93 10.92
N LYS A 78 15.45 -21.09 11.03
CA LYS A 78 14.85 -22.14 11.88
C LYS A 78 14.87 -23.54 11.26
N LYS A 79 15.21 -23.66 9.98
CA LYS A 79 15.22 -24.92 9.24
C LYS A 79 16.57 -25.61 9.31
N GLU A 80 17.63 -24.84 9.54
CA GLU A 80 18.93 -25.30 10.06
C GLU A 80 18.88 -25.52 11.58
#